data_AF-A0A1G8N9V3-F1
#
_entry.id   AF-A0A1G8N9V3-F1
#
_cell.length_a   1.000
_cell.length_b   1.000
_cell.length_c   1.000
_cell.angle_alpha   90.00
_cell.angle_beta   90.00
_cell.angle_gamma   90.00
#
_symmetry.space_group_name_H-M   'P 1'
#
loop_
_entity.id
_entity.type
_entity.pdbx_description
1 polymer ?
#
loop_
_entity_poly.entity_id
_entity_poly.type
_entity_poly.pdbx_seq_one_letter_code
_entity_poly.pdbx_strand_id
1 'polypeptide(L)'
;MNTQPEQPVPLQTLELLFRIHGDVLVPIDRVRTVYFRHLSPDNFIRAITSGRLNLPVTTLDSSAKAPKFIELHHLATYIDNCATAANSSGSLCAEDRGSYTVD
;
A
#
# COMPACT_ATOMS: atom_id res chain seq x y z
N MET A 1 12.25 -11.90 24.12
CA MET A 1 11.51 -10.69 23.72
C MET A 1 11.73 -10.51 22.24
N ASN A 2 10.67 -10.62 21.44
CA ASN A 2 10.75 -10.47 19.98
C ASN A 2 11.12 -9.03 19.66
N THR A 3 12.40 -8.79 19.36
CA THR A 3 12.86 -7.57 18.71
C THR A 3 12.43 -7.64 17.25
N GLN A 4 11.26 -7.10 16.97
CA GLN A 4 10.87 -6.74 15.61
C GLN A 4 11.85 -5.64 15.16
N PRO A 5 12.61 -5.82 14.06
CA PRO A 5 13.45 -4.76 13.57
C PRO A 5 12.54 -3.62 13.10
N GLU A 6 12.54 -2.51 13.83
CA GLU A 6 12.00 -1.22 13.39
C GLU A 6 12.81 -0.81 12.15
N GLN A 7 12.40 -1.33 10.99
CA GLN A 7 12.85 -0.81 9.71
C GLN A 7 12.38 0.65 9.68
N PRO A 8 13.29 1.64 9.56
CA PRO A 8 12.87 3.03 9.45
C PRO A 8 12.05 3.12 8.17
N VAL A 9 10.72 3.20 8.31
CA VAL A 9 9.85 3.51 7.19
C VAL A 9 10.38 4.78 6.56
N PRO A 10 10.53 4.85 5.23
CA PRO A 10 10.98 6.08 4.60
C PRO A 10 9.90 7.13 4.86
N LEU A 11 10.21 8.06 5.77
CA LEU A 11 9.31 9.12 6.27
C LEU A 11 8.60 9.87 5.13
N GLN A 12 9.20 9.89 3.95
CA GLN A 12 8.68 10.53 2.73
C GLN A 12 7.35 9.93 2.25
N THR A 13 7.19 8.60 2.24
CA THR A 13 5.95 7.95 1.79
C THR A 13 4.82 8.19 2.79
N LEU A 14 5.11 8.09 4.09
CA LEU A 14 4.14 8.33 5.16
C LEU A 14 3.64 9.79 5.14
N GLU A 15 4.54 10.76 5.04
CA GLU A 15 4.21 12.18 4.95
C GLU A 15 3.31 12.48 3.74
N LEU A 16 3.58 11.86 2.58
CA LEU A 16 2.75 12.01 1.39
C LEU A 16 1.34 11.44 1.60
N LEU A 17 1.24 10.24 2.18
CA LEU A 17 -0.05 9.63 2.49
C LEU A 17 -0.83 10.46 3.51
N PHE A 18 -0.16 11.07 4.48
CA PHE A 18 -0.80 11.91 5.49
C PHE A 18 -1.39 13.15 4.85
N ARG A 19 -0.72 13.77 3.88
CA ARG A 19 -1.24 14.90 3.10
C ARG A 19 -2.46 14.53 2.24
N ILE A 20 -2.57 13.27 1.78
CA ILE A 20 -3.68 12.80 0.95
C ILE A 20 -4.91 12.44 1.80
N HIS A 21 -4.69 11.75 2.91
CA HIS A 21 -5.76 11.21 3.74
C HIS A 21 -6.17 12.14 4.89
N GLY A 22 -5.22 12.89 5.46
CA GLY A 22 -5.41 13.82 6.57
C GLY A 22 -5.48 13.17 7.94
N ASP A 23 -5.31 11.84 8.04
CA ASP A 23 -5.49 11.06 9.26
C ASP A 23 -4.53 9.87 9.31
N VAL A 24 -4.16 9.47 10.54
CA VAL A 24 -3.31 8.29 10.78
C VAL A 24 -4.11 6.99 10.63
N LEU A 25 -5.40 7.01 10.98
CA LEU A 25 -6.30 5.87 10.82
C LEU A 25 -7.25 6.12 9.65
N VAL A 26 -7.00 5.42 8.55
CA VAL A 26 -7.78 5.61 7.32
C VAL A 26 -8.84 4.51 7.22
N PRO A 27 -10.12 4.84 6.98
CA PRO A 27 -11.14 3.83 6.74
C PRO A 27 -10.79 2.93 5.56
N ILE A 28 -11.03 1.63 5.69
CA ILE A 28 -10.71 0.65 4.64
C ILE A 28 -11.34 0.99 3.28
N ASP A 29 -12.53 1.59 3.28
CA ASP A 29 -13.27 1.93 2.07
C ASP A 29 -12.61 3.08 1.31
N ARG A 30 -12.01 4.03 2.05
CA ARG A 30 -11.22 5.11 1.47
C ARG A 30 -9.93 4.58 0.84
N VAL A 31 -9.22 3.69 1.52
CA VAL A 31 -8.01 3.03 0.97
C VAL A 31 -8.35 2.24 -0.29
N ARG A 32 -9.44 1.46 -0.25
CA ARG A 32 -9.94 0.71 -1.40
C ARG A 32 -10.25 1.64 -2.59
N THR A 33 -10.94 2.75 -2.35
CA THR A 33 -11.34 3.69 -3.42
C THR A 33 -10.16 4.45 -4.02
N VAL A 34 -9.05 4.61 -3.30
CA VAL A 34 -7.84 5.25 -3.86
C VAL A 34 -6.99 4.23 -4.63
N TYR A 35 -6.65 3.10 -4.00
CA TYR A 35 -5.64 2.17 -4.51
C TYR A 35 -6.22 0.91 -5.16
N PHE A 36 -7.37 0.42 -4.70
CA PHE A 36 -7.95 -0.87 -5.09
C PHE A 36 -9.34 -0.72 -5.73
N ARG A 37 -9.52 0.30 -6.60
CA ARG A 37 -10.80 0.60 -7.25
C ARG A 37 -11.39 -0.56 -8.05
N HIS A 38 -10.54 -1.45 -8.55
CA HIS A 38 -10.92 -2.63 -9.30
C HIS A 38 -11.48 -3.77 -8.44
N LEU A 39 -11.29 -3.73 -7.11
CA LEU A 39 -11.81 -4.74 -6.20
C LEU A 39 -13.15 -4.30 -5.63
N SER A 40 -14.12 -5.22 -5.58
CA SER A 40 -15.35 -5.07 -4.79
C SER A 40 -15.00 -5.02 -3.29
N PRO A 41 -15.85 -4.44 -2.42
CA PRO A 41 -15.54 -4.33 -1.00
C PRO A 41 -15.36 -5.70 -0.34
N ASP A 42 -16.18 -6.68 -0.75
CA ASP A 42 -16.10 -8.06 -0.28
C ASP A 42 -14.79 -8.76 -0.70
N ASN A 43 -14.38 -8.58 -1.96
CA ASN A 43 -13.11 -9.11 -2.48
C ASN A 43 -11.91 -8.47 -1.77
N PHE A 44 -11.99 -7.18 -1.45
CA PHE A 44 -10.94 -6.48 -0.73
C PHE A 44 -10.77 -7.03 0.69
N ILE A 45 -11.86 -7.18 1.44
CA ILE A 45 -11.84 -7.82 2.77
C ILE A 45 -11.30 -9.24 2.66
N ARG A 46 -11.78 -10.03 1.70
CA ARG A 46 -11.33 -11.40 1.52
C ARG A 46 -9.83 -11.49 1.22
N ALA A 47 -9.29 -10.57 0.41
CA ALA A 47 -7.86 -10.51 0.11
C ALA A 47 -6.99 -10.14 1.33
N ILE A 48 -7.52 -9.31 2.23
CA ILE A 48 -6.86 -9.01 3.52
C ILE A 48 -6.90 -10.25 4.42
N THR A 49 -8.08 -10.83 4.63
CA THR A 49 -8.26 -12.01 5.50
C THR A 49 -7.48 -13.22 4.99
N SER A 50 -7.33 -13.36 3.67
CA SER A 50 -6.55 -14.44 3.06
C SER A 50 -5.03 -14.22 3.13
N GLY A 51 -4.56 -13.08 3.67
CA GLY A 51 -3.14 -12.73 3.73
C GLY A 51 -2.55 -12.35 2.36
N ARG A 52 -3.37 -12.13 1.33
CA ARG A 52 -2.91 -11.67 0.01
C ARG A 52 -2.52 -10.19 0.07
N LEU A 53 -3.29 -9.41 0.83
CA LEU A 53 -2.98 -8.04 1.18
C LEU A 53 -2.52 -8.03 2.63
N ASN A 54 -1.21 -7.88 2.86
CA ASN A 54 -0.62 -7.72 4.19
C ASN A 54 -0.90 -6.31 4.75
N LEU A 55 -2.18 -5.95 4.83
CA LEU A 55 -2.66 -4.71 5.41
C LEU A 55 -3.40 -5.05 6.71
N PRO A 56 -2.77 -4.83 7.88
CA PRO A 56 -3.44 -5.06 9.15
C PRO A 56 -4.61 -4.09 9.30
N VAL A 57 -5.76 -4.64 9.66
CA VAL A 57 -7.00 -3.90 9.87
C VAL A 57 -7.25 -3.83 11.37
N THR A 58 -7.46 -2.61 11.87
CA THR A 58 -7.86 -2.36 13.25
C THR A 58 -9.31 -1.89 13.32
N THR A 59 -9.96 -2.19 14.43
CA THR A 59 -11.31 -1.72 14.75
C THR A 59 -11.25 -0.96 16.06
N LEU A 60 -11.78 0.26 16.08
CA LEU A 60 -11.80 1.10 17.30
C LEU A 60 -12.93 0.72 18.27
N ASP A 61 -13.86 -0.12 17.83
CA ASP A 61 -15.03 -0.54 18.60
C ASP A 61 -15.21 -2.07 18.48
N SER A 62 -15.75 -2.70 19.53
CA SER A 62 -15.96 -4.15 19.56
C SER A 62 -17.22 -4.62 18.82
N SER A 63 -18.00 -3.69 18.25
CA SER A 63 -19.20 -4.00 17.47
C SER A 63 -18.88 -4.69 16.15
N ALA A 64 -19.68 -5.68 15.77
CA ALA A 64 -19.57 -6.35 14.47
C ALA A 64 -19.81 -5.39 13.28
N LYS A 65 -20.49 -4.25 13.51
CA LYS A 65 -20.70 -3.18 12.52
C LYS A 65 -19.69 -2.04 12.66
N ALA A 66 -18.68 -2.20 13.52
CA ALA A 66 -17.67 -1.17 13.71
C ALA A 66 -16.94 -0.87 12.39
N PRO A 67 -16.65 0.42 12.14
CA PRO A 67 -15.82 0.81 11.02
C PRO A 67 -14.42 0.20 11.17
N LYS A 68 -13.92 -0.32 10.06
CA LYS A 68 -12.58 -0.91 9.96
C LYS A 68 -11.62 0.14 9.44
N PHE A 69 -10.47 0.24 10.08
CA PHE A 69 -9.42 1.20 9.76
C PHE A 69 -8.11 0.48 9.44
N ILE A 70 -7.29 1.13 8.64
CA ILE A 70 -5.91 0.74 8.36
C ILE A 70 -5.03 1.87 8.88
N GLU A 71 -3.94 1.51 9.56
CA GLU A 71 -2.95 2.49 9.98
C GLU A 71 -2.10 2.93 8.78
N LEU A 72 -1.86 4.23 8.69
CA LEU A 72 -1.11 4.84 7.60
C LEU A 72 0.33 4.31 7.48
N HIS A 73 0.97 4.02 8.62
CA HIS A 73 2.31 3.45 8.64
C HIS A 73 2.38 2.11 7.91
N HIS A 74 1.43 1.22 8.20
CA HIS A 74 1.33 -0.08 7.53
C HIS A 74 1.04 0.05 6.03
N LEU A 75 0.21 1.03 5.64
CA LEU A 75 -0.03 1.33 4.23
C LEU A 75 1.25 1.83 3.53
N ALA A 76 2.03 2.70 4.18
CA ALA A 76 3.31 3.18 3.66
C ALA A 76 4.26 2.01 3.43
N THR A 77 4.47 1.17 4.45
CA THR A 77 5.32 -0.03 4.35
C THR A 77 4.88 -0.95 3.20
N TYR A 78 3.58 -1.14 3.00
CA TYR A 78 3.06 -1.95 1.90
C TYR A 78 3.45 -1.37 0.53
N ILE A 79 3.27 -0.05 0.34
CA ILE A 79 3.61 0.64 -0.91
C ILE A 79 5.13 0.57 -1.15
N ASP A 80 5.94 0.81 -0.12
CA ASP A 80 7.40 0.74 -0.23
C ASP A 80 7.90 -0.67 -0.56
N ASN A 81 7.29 -1.71 0.01
CA ASN A 81 7.60 -3.10 -0.34
C ASN A 81 7.25 -3.40 -1.80
N CYS A 82 6.11 -2.92 -2.29
CA CYS A 82 5.74 -3.04 -3.70
C CYS A 82 6.72 -2.29 -4.63
N ALA A 83 7.10 -1.06 -4.25
CA ALA A 83 8.07 -0.26 -5.00
C ALA A 83 9.45 -0.92 -5.04
N THR A 84 9.87 -1.52 -3.92
CA THR A 84 11.12 -2.27 -3.82
C THR A 84 11.08 -3.54 -4.67
N ALA A 85 9.99 -4.30 -4.62
CA ALA A 85 9.83 -5.48 -5.47
C ALA A 85 9.87 -5.11 -6.97
N ALA A 86 9.27 -3.98 -7.35
CA ALA A 86 9.30 -3.47 -8.72
C ALA A 86 10.70 -3.01 -9.15
N ASN A 87 11.43 -2.30 -8.28
CA ASN A 87 12.79 -1.85 -8.59
C ASN A 87 13.79 -3.02 -8.70
N SER A 88 13.58 -4.07 -7.91
CA SER A 88 14.41 -5.28 -7.90
C SER A 88 14.10 -6.16 -9.11
N SER A 89 12.88 -6.05 -9.63
CA SER A 89 12.42 -6.65 -10.87
C SER A 89 12.62 -5.70 -12.05
N GLY A 90 13.79 -5.04 -12.12
CA GLY A 90 14.14 -4.18 -13.24
C GLY A 90 14.33 -5.00 -14.51
N SER A 91 13.30 -5.13 -15.34
CA SER A 91 13.39 -5.15 -16.81
C SER A 91 12.02 -5.41 -17.42
N LEU A 92 11.22 -4.36 -17.57
CA LEU A 92 10.22 -4.28 -18.64
C LEU A 92 10.11 -2.79 -19.04
N CYS A 93 11.09 -2.36 -19.84
CA CYS A 93 10.92 -1.45 -20.97
C CYS A 93 12.29 -1.24 -21.61
N ALA A 94 12.58 -2.09 -22.60
CA ALA A 94 13.43 -1.70 -23.70
C ALA A 94 12.69 -0.58 -24.47
N GLU A 95 13.29 0.59 -24.57
CA GLU A 95 13.01 1.50 -25.68
C GLU A 95 14.33 1.75 -26.42
N ASP A 96 14.38 1.06 -27.55
CA ASP A 96 15.20 1.26 -28.73
C ASP A 96 15.57 2.75 -28.94
N ARG A 97 16.83 3.12 -28.66
CA ARG A 97 17.40 4.31 -29.30
C ARG A 97 17.80 3.91 -30.71
N GLY A 98 16.82 3.98 -31.61
CA GLY A 98 17.04 3.98 -33.05
C GLY A 98 18.17 4.94 -33.40
N SER A 99 19.31 4.39 -33.80
CA SER A 99 20.43 5.11 -34.35
C SER A 99 20.09 5.46 -35.81
N TYR A 100 19.40 6.58 -36.03
CA TYR A 100 19.31 7.15 -37.37
C TYR A 100 20.67 7.77 -37.72
N THR A 101 21.45 7.07 -38.53
CA THR A 101 22.57 7.65 -39.27
C THR A 101 21.98 8.50 -40.40
N VAL A 102 22.22 9.81 -40.38
CA VAL A 102 22.02 10.66 -41.55
C VAL A 102 23.28 10.56 -42.42
N ASP A 103 23.09 10.12 -43.66
CA ASP A 103 24.08 10.20 -44.75
C ASP A 103 24.04 11.62 -45.36
#